data_AF-A0A6J4XL37-F1
#
_entry.id   AF-A0A6J4XL37-F1
#
_cell.length_a   1.000
_cell.length_b   1.000
_cell.length_c   1.000
_cell.angle_alpha   90.00
_cell.angle_beta   90.00
_cell.angle_gamma   90.00
#
_symmetry.space_group_name_H-M   'P 1'
#
loop_
_entity.id
_entity.type
_entity.pdbx_description
1 polymer ?
#
loop_
_entity_poly.entity_id
_entity_poly.type
_entity_poly.pdbx_seq_one_letter_code
_entity_poly.pdbx_strand_id
1 'polypeptide(L)'
;MSEIENFDIRTHVIESIVETFDTMVSMEIAVSDAEPPRTAGVSRMVAGVNFAGHVIGLINIQLTSDLARLMMAYMLDLEPEEIEDGAEIKDMLAEISNIVGGNLKSALNDAGHPCVISTPSLTYGADFSIKSLSMDRFERYVFNYQDEVIFVEVGIKTQQITGDGDDFSSTDVLGRLDHLDIEKINALDIKAQVSEAVIDVFDTMLSAELEPTDTIPSESLESVRNVGSVSFAGDATGMVSIHVGDNYSRELAAEMLGMEVDELDGDEEIEDMMGEVGNIVGGNLKSAFTDAGLACALSTPSYTTGTDFKIESLNMEKYERFAFRSNDNIVFVEMGVKISDLVQAAEKQGKDIHYEVDDEKNQSETLSEKEIAAALQQFADDQDAGAVDPVAEDQPQSEPPSQPSAAQSAEPSQPPPDPPPIHEAAAQPPVNDKQQRPEDFDLDLLLDIPLELKVELGRARIQIQELLRLSSGSAVKLVRLEGEPVDILANNTLIARGEVVVQNEKYGIRVTEITSRMDRIRSFSI
;
A
#
# COMPACT_ATOMS: atom_id res chain seq x y z
N MET A 1 -4.30 7.52 28.19
CA MET A 1 -3.77 8.75 27.55
C MET A 1 -2.47 8.29 26.91
N SER A 2 -2.45 8.21 25.58
CA SER A 2 -1.33 7.61 24.83
C SER A 2 -0.07 8.43 25.07
N GLU A 3 1.05 7.76 25.35
CA GLU A 3 2.36 8.39 25.58
C GLU A 3 2.82 9.25 24.38
N ILE A 4 2.29 8.98 23.19
CA ILE A 4 2.55 9.72 21.95
C ILE A 4 2.21 11.21 22.03
N GLU A 5 1.23 11.64 22.85
CA GLU A 5 0.88 13.06 22.97
C GLU A 5 2.02 13.88 23.59
N ASN A 6 2.87 13.25 24.40
CA ASN A 6 4.01 13.88 25.05
C ASN A 6 5.34 13.63 24.33
N PHE A 7 5.33 12.89 23.22
CA PHE A 7 6.53 12.64 22.43
C PHE A 7 7.05 13.96 21.83
N ASP A 8 8.34 14.25 22.05
CA ASP A 8 8.99 15.51 21.65
C ASP A 8 9.42 15.46 20.18
N ILE A 9 8.42 15.55 19.28
CA ILE A 9 8.65 15.62 17.82
C ILE A 9 9.60 16.77 17.49
N ARG A 10 9.43 17.92 18.14
CA ARG A 10 10.13 19.16 17.84
C ARG A 10 11.64 19.01 17.94
N THR A 11 12.13 18.50 19.07
CA THR A 11 13.57 18.35 19.29
C THR A 11 14.16 17.36 18.29
N HIS A 12 13.54 16.18 18.12
CA HIS A 12 14.04 15.15 17.20
C HIS A 12 14.10 15.62 15.74
N VAL A 13 13.07 16.35 15.27
CA VAL A 13 13.02 16.83 13.89
C VAL A 13 13.99 17.97 13.66
N ILE A 14 14.05 18.96 14.57
CA ILE A 14 14.96 20.10 14.45
C ILE A 14 16.42 19.63 14.47
N GLU A 15 16.80 18.79 15.44
CA GLU A 15 18.17 18.29 15.54
C GLU A 15 18.54 17.49 14.30
N SER A 16 17.67 16.58 13.86
CA SER A 16 17.93 15.77 12.67
C SER A 16 18.06 16.61 11.40
N ILE A 17 17.22 17.63 11.21
CA ILE A 17 17.28 18.50 10.02
C ILE A 17 18.56 19.34 10.04
N VAL A 18 18.87 19.99 11.17
CA VAL A 18 20.07 20.82 11.31
C VAL A 18 21.33 19.98 11.10
N GLU A 19 21.42 18.81 11.74
CA GLU A 19 22.58 17.91 11.61
C GLU A 19 22.73 17.38 10.18
N THR A 20 21.63 17.01 9.51
CA THR A 20 21.69 16.51 8.13
C THR A 20 22.18 17.60 7.17
N PHE A 21 21.66 18.82 7.27
CA PHE A 21 22.10 19.93 6.41
C PHE A 21 23.54 20.35 6.68
N ASP A 22 23.97 20.37 7.94
CA ASP A 22 25.35 20.69 8.32
C ASP A 22 26.34 19.61 7.84
N THR A 23 26.02 18.34 8.05
CA THR A 23 26.97 17.24 7.78
C THR A 23 26.98 16.80 6.32
N MET A 24 25.82 16.73 5.67
CA MET A 24 25.68 16.19 4.31
C MET A 24 25.84 17.27 3.25
N VAL A 25 25.28 18.46 3.50
CA VAL A 25 25.23 19.56 2.53
C VAL A 25 26.24 20.66 2.88
N SER A 26 26.88 20.61 4.06
CA SER A 26 27.77 21.69 4.54
C SER A 26 27.07 23.05 4.62
N MET A 27 25.77 23.05 4.95
CA MET A 27 24.93 24.23 5.04
C MET A 27 24.42 24.45 6.46
N GLU A 28 24.86 25.55 7.09
CA GLU A 28 24.32 25.98 8.38
C GLU A 28 22.95 26.64 8.20
N ILE A 29 21.90 25.94 8.62
CA ILE A 29 20.51 26.44 8.62
C ILE A 29 20.07 26.82 10.04
N ALA A 30 19.15 27.79 10.15
CA ALA A 30 18.64 28.25 11.44
C ALA A 30 17.13 28.08 11.55
N VAL A 31 16.66 27.57 12.70
CA VAL A 31 15.22 27.47 13.01
C VAL A 31 14.60 28.87 13.03
N SER A 32 13.41 28.97 12.45
CA SER A 32 12.61 30.18 12.35
C SER A 32 11.25 29.97 12.98
N ASP A 33 10.75 30.97 13.71
CA ASP A 33 9.38 31.02 14.23
C ASP A 33 8.38 31.59 13.20
N ALA A 34 8.81 31.78 11.94
CA ALA A 34 7.96 32.27 10.87
C ALA A 34 6.89 31.24 10.47
N GLU A 35 5.76 31.72 9.94
CA GLU A 35 4.82 30.84 9.26
C GLU A 35 5.43 30.31 7.95
N PRO A 36 5.06 29.10 7.51
CA PRO A 36 5.46 28.58 6.21
C PRO A 36 5.10 29.56 5.09
N PRO A 37 5.97 29.72 4.08
CA PRO A 37 5.73 30.65 2.99
C PRO A 37 4.52 30.20 2.16
N ARG A 38 3.89 31.16 1.47
CA ARG A 38 2.91 30.81 0.43
C ARG A 38 3.64 30.12 -0.71
N THR A 39 3.15 28.94 -1.09
CA THR A 39 3.80 28.07 -2.09
C THR A 39 3.23 28.23 -3.50
N ALA A 40 2.11 28.93 -3.66
CA ALA A 40 1.44 29.07 -4.96
C ALA A 40 2.33 29.81 -5.98
N GLY A 41 2.57 29.17 -7.14
CA GLY A 41 3.37 29.72 -8.23
C GLY A 41 4.88 29.70 -7.99
N VAL A 42 5.35 29.00 -6.95
CA VAL A 42 6.79 28.84 -6.65
C VAL A 42 7.17 27.39 -6.93
N SER A 43 8.11 27.20 -7.86
CA SER A 43 8.67 25.87 -8.14
C SER A 43 9.33 25.31 -6.89
N ARG A 44 8.84 24.17 -6.42
CA ARG A 44 9.26 23.56 -5.16
C ARG A 44 9.30 22.05 -5.27
N MET A 45 10.03 21.44 -4.34
CA MET A 45 10.16 20.00 -4.20
C MET A 45 9.77 19.61 -2.77
N VAL A 46 9.06 18.50 -2.64
CA VAL A 46 8.66 17.89 -1.37
C VAL A 46 9.20 16.47 -1.34
N ALA A 47 10.09 16.20 -0.39
CA ALA A 47 10.58 14.85 -0.10
C ALA A 47 9.85 14.31 1.12
N GLY A 48 9.10 13.23 0.91
CA GLY A 48 8.23 12.63 1.91
C GLY A 48 8.58 11.19 2.21
N VAL A 49 8.58 10.82 3.49
CA VAL A 49 8.52 9.41 3.93
C VAL A 49 7.36 9.23 4.90
N ASN A 50 6.73 8.06 4.82
CA ASN A 50 5.56 7.73 5.64
C ASN A 50 5.94 6.75 6.74
N PHE A 51 5.35 6.92 7.92
CA PHE A 51 5.43 5.96 9.02
C PHE A 51 4.26 5.00 8.95
N ALA A 52 4.52 3.72 9.19
CA ALA A 52 3.49 2.69 9.29
C ALA A 52 3.77 1.75 10.47
N GLY A 53 2.71 1.30 11.16
CA GLY A 53 2.81 0.45 12.34
C GLY A 53 1.90 0.94 13.47
N HIS A 54 2.40 0.95 14.71
CA HIS A 54 1.67 1.49 15.85
C HIS A 54 1.48 3.01 15.74
N VAL A 55 2.50 3.68 15.23
CA VAL A 55 2.44 5.05 14.77
C VAL A 55 2.36 5.06 13.25
N ILE A 56 1.34 5.73 12.74
CA ILE A 56 1.18 6.07 11.34
C ILE A 56 1.37 7.56 11.18
N GLY A 57 1.92 7.99 10.05
CA GLY A 57 2.24 9.39 9.88
C GLY A 57 3.05 9.67 8.64
N LEU A 58 3.58 10.88 8.58
CA LEU A 58 4.52 11.30 7.55
C LEU A 58 5.45 12.39 8.05
N ILE A 59 6.53 12.55 7.31
CA ILE A 59 7.40 13.72 7.36
C ILE A 59 7.65 14.20 5.93
N ASN A 60 7.32 15.46 5.66
CA ASN A 60 7.52 16.10 4.36
C ASN A 60 8.51 17.24 4.52
N ILE A 61 9.64 17.17 3.83
CA ILE A 61 10.66 18.22 3.76
C ILE A 61 10.46 19.01 2.47
N GLN A 62 10.26 20.32 2.58
CA GLN A 62 9.86 21.17 1.47
C GLN A 62 10.83 22.32 1.28
N LEU A 63 11.22 22.56 0.03
CA LEU A 63 12.15 23.60 -0.36
C LEU A 63 11.93 24.03 -1.81
N THR A 64 12.43 25.22 -2.17
CA THR A 64 12.37 25.73 -3.54
C THR A 64 13.28 24.93 -4.46
N SER A 65 12.90 24.80 -5.73
CA SER A 65 13.76 24.11 -6.72
C SER A 65 15.14 24.79 -6.87
N ASP A 66 15.19 26.10 -6.66
CA ASP A 66 16.44 26.86 -6.69
C ASP A 66 17.34 26.54 -5.49
N LEU A 67 16.77 26.42 -4.28
CA LEU A 67 17.52 25.95 -3.12
C LEU A 67 17.99 24.51 -3.30
N ALA A 68 17.18 23.62 -3.87
CA ALA A 68 17.57 22.24 -4.15
C ALA A 68 18.80 22.17 -5.06
N ARG A 69 18.79 23.00 -6.11
CA ARG A 69 19.92 23.13 -7.05
C ARG A 69 21.16 23.69 -6.38
N LEU A 70 21.00 24.71 -5.53
CA LEU A 70 22.10 25.29 -4.75
C LEU A 70 22.73 24.26 -3.80
N MET A 71 21.90 23.48 -3.10
CA MET A 71 22.35 22.40 -2.21
C MET A 71 23.18 21.36 -2.98
N MET A 72 22.70 20.92 -4.15
CA MET A 72 23.41 19.94 -4.96
C MET A 72 24.74 20.49 -5.50
N ALA A 73 24.74 21.74 -5.95
CA ALA A 73 25.94 22.44 -6.41
C ALA A 73 27.00 22.52 -5.30
N TYR A 74 26.60 22.84 -4.06
CA TYR A 74 27.50 22.81 -2.91
C TYR A 74 28.10 21.42 -2.65
N MET A 75 27.29 20.37 -2.75
CA MET A 75 27.76 19.00 -2.53
C MET A 75 28.74 18.51 -3.61
N LEU A 76 28.58 18.96 -4.85
CA LEU A 76 29.44 18.58 -5.98
C LEU A 76 30.61 19.54 -6.21
N ASP A 77 30.70 20.64 -5.44
CA ASP A 77 31.67 21.74 -5.66
C ASP A 77 31.56 22.33 -7.09
N LEU A 78 30.31 22.54 -7.52
CA LEU A 78 29.93 23.10 -8.83
C LEU A 78 29.17 24.42 -8.66
N GLU A 79 29.02 25.17 -9.75
CA GLU A 79 28.08 26.29 -9.79
C GLU A 79 26.64 25.79 -10.00
N PRO A 80 25.60 26.45 -9.46
CA PRO A 80 24.22 26.01 -9.62
C PRO A 80 23.80 25.82 -11.08
N GLU A 81 24.27 26.65 -12.01
CA GLU A 81 23.94 26.55 -13.43
C GLU A 81 24.51 25.30 -14.12
N GLU A 82 25.47 24.60 -13.50
CA GLU A 82 26.06 23.36 -14.02
C GLU A 82 25.23 22.12 -13.66
N ILE A 83 24.24 22.25 -12.77
CA ILE A 83 23.32 21.16 -12.42
C ILE A 83 22.21 21.08 -13.47
N GLU A 84 22.47 20.26 -14.50
CA GLU A 84 21.59 20.10 -15.66
C GLU A 84 20.47 19.07 -15.43
N ASP A 85 20.74 17.98 -14.68
CA ASP A 85 19.78 16.89 -14.43
C ASP A 85 19.15 17.01 -13.04
N GLY A 86 17.85 16.73 -12.98
CA GLY A 86 17.11 16.63 -11.72
C GLY A 86 17.39 15.32 -10.97
N ALA A 87 17.96 14.29 -11.59
CA ALA A 87 18.21 12.99 -10.96
C ALA A 87 19.07 13.10 -9.68
N GLU A 88 20.20 13.81 -9.74
CA GLU A 88 21.10 13.98 -8.59
C GLU A 88 20.42 14.75 -7.43
N ILE A 89 19.63 15.78 -7.77
CA ILE A 89 18.83 16.52 -6.79
C ILE A 89 17.79 15.59 -6.14
N LYS A 90 17.11 14.76 -6.95
CA LYS A 90 16.11 13.80 -6.46
C LYS A 90 16.75 12.81 -5.48
N ASP A 91 17.90 12.23 -5.82
CA ASP A 91 18.63 11.29 -4.97
C ASP A 91 19.09 11.94 -3.66
N MET A 92 19.64 13.17 -3.73
CA MET A 92 20.00 13.95 -2.55
C MET A 92 18.81 14.17 -1.62
N LEU A 93 17.67 14.60 -2.16
CA LEU A 93 16.46 14.84 -1.37
C LEU A 93 15.87 13.54 -0.79
N ALA A 94 15.94 12.44 -1.55
CA ALA A 94 15.55 11.12 -1.10
C ALA A 94 16.36 10.70 0.13
N GLU A 95 17.68 10.85 0.06
CA GLU A 95 18.57 10.47 1.15
C GLU A 95 18.38 11.36 2.39
N ILE A 96 18.22 12.67 2.20
CA ILE A 96 17.89 13.59 3.30
C ILE A 96 16.58 13.15 3.99
N SER A 97 15.53 12.84 3.23
CA SER A 97 14.24 12.40 3.79
C SER A 97 14.35 11.05 4.51
N ASN A 98 15.16 10.12 3.99
CA ASN A 98 15.44 8.83 4.63
C ASN A 98 16.19 9.00 5.95
N ILE A 99 17.20 9.87 6.00
CA ILE A 99 17.98 10.14 7.23
C ILE A 99 17.05 10.75 8.28
N VAL A 100 16.31 11.80 7.93
CA VAL A 100 15.47 12.54 8.88
C VAL A 100 14.31 11.67 9.37
N GLY A 101 13.62 11.00 8.44
CA GLY A 101 12.55 10.06 8.80
C GLY A 101 13.05 8.85 9.58
N GLY A 102 14.23 8.33 9.24
CA GLY A 102 14.88 7.23 9.93
C GLY A 102 15.26 7.57 11.38
N ASN A 103 15.74 8.79 11.62
CA ASN A 103 16.05 9.29 12.96
C ASN A 103 14.77 9.44 13.80
N LEU A 104 13.71 10.02 13.23
CA LEU A 104 12.41 10.14 13.90
C LEU A 104 11.79 8.77 14.20
N LYS A 105 11.84 7.83 13.25
CA LYS A 105 11.42 6.43 13.44
C LYS A 105 12.16 5.79 14.61
N SER A 106 13.48 5.95 14.66
CA SER A 106 14.30 5.35 15.73
C SER A 106 13.91 5.92 17.10
N ALA A 107 13.70 7.23 17.19
CA ALA A 107 13.22 7.87 18.41
C ALA A 107 11.81 7.41 18.82
N LEU A 108 10.88 7.22 17.87
CA LEU A 108 9.55 6.67 18.14
C LEU A 108 9.64 5.24 18.67
N ASN A 109 10.48 4.40 18.06
CA ASN A 109 10.68 3.01 18.48
C ASN A 109 11.30 2.94 19.88
N ASP A 110 12.30 3.76 20.17
CA ASP A 110 12.93 3.87 21.50
C ASP A 110 11.95 4.34 22.58
N ALA A 111 10.94 5.13 22.19
CA ALA A 111 9.85 5.57 23.05
C ALA A 111 8.73 4.53 23.21
N GLY A 112 8.87 3.32 22.66
CA GLY A 112 7.87 2.25 22.77
C GLY A 112 6.73 2.35 21.74
N HIS A 113 6.94 3.09 20.65
CA HIS A 113 5.98 3.27 19.58
C HIS A 113 6.50 2.65 18.27
N PRO A 114 6.42 1.31 18.11
CA PRO A 114 7.04 0.60 17.00
C PRO A 114 6.42 1.01 15.66
N CYS A 115 7.27 1.42 14.72
CA CYS A 115 6.92 1.74 13.36
C CYS A 115 8.10 1.47 12.40
N VAL A 116 7.75 1.40 11.12
CA VAL A 116 8.66 1.34 9.97
C VAL A 116 8.43 2.57 9.08
N ILE A 117 9.37 2.83 8.17
CA ILE A 117 9.26 3.93 7.20
C ILE A 117 9.15 3.38 5.78
N SER A 118 8.40 4.08 4.93
CA SER A 118 8.37 3.82 3.49
C SER A 118 9.69 4.26 2.83
N THR A 119 9.87 3.87 1.57
CA THR A 119 10.81 4.55 0.69
C THR A 119 10.40 6.02 0.48
N PRO A 120 11.34 6.91 0.13
CA PRO A 120 11.03 8.28 -0.22
C PRO A 120 10.11 8.40 -1.43
N SER A 121 9.24 9.39 -1.36
CA SER A 121 8.50 9.93 -2.50
C SER A 121 8.89 11.38 -2.72
N LEU A 122 8.93 11.80 -3.98
CA LEU A 122 9.13 13.19 -4.36
C LEU A 122 7.91 13.73 -5.06
N THR A 123 7.41 14.88 -4.58
CA THR A 123 6.43 15.69 -5.31
C THR A 123 7.07 17.00 -5.69
N TYR A 124 7.02 17.37 -6.98
CA TYR A 124 7.67 18.59 -7.45
C TYR A 124 6.90 19.27 -8.59
N GLY A 125 6.98 20.60 -8.65
CA GLY A 125 6.25 21.43 -9.61
C GLY A 125 6.05 22.86 -9.09
N ALA A 126 5.39 23.71 -9.89
CA ALA A 126 5.16 25.11 -9.52
C ALA A 126 3.80 25.38 -8.85
N ASP A 127 2.85 24.44 -8.94
CA ASP A 127 1.50 24.66 -8.43
C ASP A 127 0.84 23.37 -7.95
N PHE A 128 1.01 23.09 -6.65
CA PHE A 128 0.34 22.00 -5.96
C PHE A 128 0.25 22.20 -4.45
N SER A 129 -0.69 21.48 -3.85
CA SER A 129 -0.89 21.32 -2.42
C SER A 129 -0.92 19.85 -2.07
N ILE A 130 -0.32 19.49 -0.93
CA ILE A 130 -0.39 18.14 -0.36
C ILE A 130 -1.10 18.28 0.98
N LYS A 131 -2.13 17.47 1.20
CA LYS A 131 -2.84 17.35 2.46
C LYS A 131 -2.64 15.96 3.03
N SER A 132 -2.25 15.92 4.29
CA SER A 132 -2.19 14.70 5.09
C SER A 132 -3.54 14.50 5.77
N LEU A 133 -4.22 13.40 5.47
CA LEU A 133 -5.57 13.18 5.98
C LEU A 133 -5.53 12.51 7.36
N SER A 134 -6.45 12.90 8.24
CA SER A 134 -6.72 12.21 9.51
C SER A 134 -5.54 12.08 10.51
N MET A 135 -4.76 13.15 10.72
CA MET A 135 -3.67 13.19 11.72
C MET A 135 -4.13 13.65 13.11
N ASP A 136 -3.64 13.02 14.18
CA ASP A 136 -3.91 13.43 15.56
C ASP A 136 -3.07 14.65 15.97
N ARG A 137 -1.79 14.64 15.56
CA ARG A 137 -0.85 15.75 15.74
C ARG A 137 -0.25 16.10 14.39
N PHE A 138 -0.24 17.39 14.08
CA PHE A 138 0.36 17.92 12.86
C PHE A 138 1.16 19.17 13.19
N GLU A 139 2.47 19.13 12.97
CA GLU A 139 3.41 20.17 13.36
C GLU A 139 4.22 20.63 12.17
N ARG A 140 4.57 21.93 12.14
CA ARG A 140 5.36 22.53 11.07
C ARG A 140 6.58 23.23 11.66
N TYR A 141 7.73 23.00 11.04
CA TYR A 141 9.00 23.60 11.44
C TYR A 141 9.59 24.34 10.25
N VAL A 142 9.99 25.58 10.46
CA VAL A 142 10.56 26.43 9.41
C VAL A 142 12.03 26.68 9.71
N PHE A 143 12.86 26.62 8.67
CA PHE A 143 14.28 26.86 8.73
C PHE A 143 14.65 27.87 7.64
N ASN A 144 15.53 28.79 7.98
CA ASN A 144 16.04 29.80 7.05
C ASN A 144 17.49 29.47 6.67
N TYR A 145 17.79 29.62 5.39
CA TYR A 145 19.15 29.68 4.87
C TYR A 145 19.26 30.93 3.99
N GLN A 146 19.97 31.95 4.47
CA GLN A 146 20.01 33.25 3.80
C GLN A 146 18.59 33.80 3.56
N ASP A 147 18.19 34.01 2.31
CA ASP A 147 16.86 34.47 1.89
C ASP A 147 15.90 33.30 1.53
N GLU A 148 16.39 32.06 1.57
CA GLU A 148 15.63 30.85 1.24
C GLU A 148 15.01 30.21 2.49
N VAL A 149 13.89 29.53 2.28
CA VAL A 149 13.12 28.88 3.34
C VAL A 149 12.97 27.39 3.06
N ILE A 150 13.28 26.59 4.08
CA ILE A 150 12.97 25.17 4.15
C ILE A 150 11.86 25.02 5.19
N PHE A 151 10.88 24.19 4.92
CA PHE A 151 9.91 23.84 5.96
C PHE A 151 9.60 22.35 5.96
N VAL A 152 9.35 21.84 7.15
CA VAL A 152 9.13 20.43 7.42
C VAL A 152 7.76 20.28 8.07
N GLU A 153 6.94 19.42 7.50
CA GLU A 153 5.64 19.05 8.06
C GLU A 153 5.74 17.64 8.64
N VAL A 154 5.26 17.46 9.86
CA VAL A 154 5.21 16.16 10.53
C VAL A 154 3.82 15.89 11.01
N GLY A 155 3.21 14.84 10.48
CA GLY A 155 1.91 14.34 10.92
C GLY A 155 2.10 13.00 11.60
N ILE A 156 1.55 12.82 12.80
CA ILE A 156 1.53 11.51 13.46
C ILE A 156 0.15 11.21 14.06
N LYS A 157 -0.17 9.92 14.08
CA LYS A 157 -1.36 9.33 14.68
C LYS A 157 -1.01 7.97 15.24
N THR A 158 -1.66 7.60 16.34
CA THR A 158 -1.56 6.22 16.87
C THR A 158 -2.74 5.39 16.40
N GLN A 159 -2.47 4.12 16.09
CA GLN A 159 -3.51 3.15 15.80
C GLN A 159 -3.31 1.86 16.61
N GLN A 160 -4.42 1.18 16.87
CA GLN A 160 -4.36 -0.16 17.45
C GLN A 160 -3.90 -1.13 16.37
N ILE A 161 -2.83 -1.87 16.66
CA ILE A 161 -2.39 -2.99 15.84
C ILE A 161 -3.36 -4.15 16.10
N THR A 162 -4.09 -4.60 15.07
CA THR A 162 -5.14 -5.61 15.21
C THR A 162 -4.77 -6.99 14.63
N GLY A 163 -3.48 -7.30 14.42
CA GLY A 163 -3.05 -8.63 13.98
C GLY A 163 -1.52 -8.84 14.02
N ASP A 164 -1.09 -10.11 14.00
CA ASP A 164 0.32 -10.54 14.08
C ASP A 164 1.20 -10.00 12.92
N GLY A 165 0.60 -9.66 11.77
CA GLY A 165 1.31 -9.12 10.60
C GLY A 165 1.68 -7.64 10.67
N ASP A 166 1.24 -6.94 11.72
CA ASP A 166 1.48 -5.51 11.95
C ASP A 166 2.41 -5.30 13.18
N ASP A 167 2.99 -6.36 13.75
CA ASP A 167 3.97 -6.26 14.84
C ASP A 167 5.40 -6.00 14.32
N PHE A 168 5.77 -4.73 14.30
CA PHE A 168 7.12 -4.26 13.95
C PHE A 168 8.06 -4.15 15.17
N SER A 169 7.66 -4.60 16.36
CA SER A 169 8.50 -4.53 17.56
C SER A 169 9.66 -5.54 17.53
N SER A 170 9.46 -6.68 16.86
CA SER A 170 10.51 -7.68 16.63
C SER A 170 11.34 -7.33 15.39
N THR A 171 12.66 -7.26 15.54
CA THR A 171 13.60 -7.14 14.42
C THR A 171 14.03 -8.49 13.86
N ASP A 172 13.41 -9.60 14.29
CA ASP A 172 13.79 -10.95 13.88
C ASP A 172 13.23 -11.31 12.50
N VAL A 173 13.80 -10.70 11.47
CA VAL A 173 13.52 -11.01 10.06
C VAL A 173 13.70 -12.52 9.79
N LEU A 174 14.67 -13.16 10.45
CA LEU A 174 14.97 -14.59 10.26
C LEU A 174 13.84 -15.49 10.77
N GLY A 175 13.20 -15.15 11.90
CA GLY A 175 12.04 -15.86 12.42
C GLY A 175 10.80 -15.70 11.52
N ARG A 176 10.62 -14.55 10.88
CA ARG A 176 9.51 -14.29 9.95
C ARG A 176 9.61 -15.09 8.65
N LEU A 177 10.82 -15.39 8.19
CA LEU A 177 11.04 -16.16 6.97
C LEU A 177 10.33 -17.52 6.99
N ASP A 178 10.17 -18.17 8.15
CA ASP A 178 9.54 -19.49 8.29
C ASP A 178 8.02 -19.49 8.07
N HIS A 179 7.42 -18.30 8.08
CA HIS A 179 5.99 -18.10 7.88
C HIS A 179 5.62 -17.63 6.47
N LEU A 180 6.62 -17.42 5.59
CA LEU A 180 6.40 -17.00 4.22
C LEU A 180 5.74 -18.10 3.38
N ASP A 181 4.70 -17.73 2.64
CA ASP A 181 4.10 -18.55 1.61
C ASP A 181 4.74 -18.21 0.25
N ILE A 182 5.88 -18.86 -0.02
CA ILE A 182 6.67 -18.61 -1.23
C ILE A 182 5.85 -18.84 -2.50
N GLU A 183 4.96 -19.84 -2.50
CA GLU A 183 4.10 -20.11 -3.66
C GLU A 183 3.17 -18.92 -3.94
N LYS A 184 2.57 -18.35 -2.89
CA LYS A 184 1.74 -17.13 -3.03
C LYS A 184 2.56 -15.90 -3.43
N ILE A 185 3.74 -15.70 -2.85
CA ILE A 185 4.61 -14.56 -3.20
C ILE A 185 4.95 -14.61 -4.69
N ASN A 186 5.38 -15.77 -5.19
CA ASN A 186 5.76 -15.93 -6.59
C ASN A 186 4.57 -15.88 -7.56
N ALA A 187 3.36 -16.18 -7.09
CA ALA A 187 2.13 -16.10 -7.88
C ALA A 187 1.45 -14.72 -7.81
N LEU A 188 1.98 -13.77 -7.03
CA LEU A 188 1.33 -12.50 -6.80
C LEU A 188 1.43 -11.58 -8.03
N ASP A 189 0.33 -11.48 -8.78
CA ASP A 189 0.18 -10.47 -9.83
C ASP A 189 -0.25 -9.14 -9.24
N ILE A 190 0.74 -8.36 -8.82
CA ILE A 190 0.58 -7.05 -8.19
C ILE A 190 -0.29 -6.10 -9.04
N LYS A 191 -0.11 -6.10 -10.37
CA LYS A 191 -0.86 -5.22 -11.28
C LYS A 191 -2.33 -5.63 -11.34
N ALA A 192 -2.59 -6.94 -11.46
CA ALA A 192 -3.95 -7.46 -11.45
C ALA A 192 -4.66 -7.16 -10.12
N GLN A 193 -3.98 -7.36 -8.98
CA GLN A 193 -4.53 -7.05 -7.65
C GLN A 193 -4.96 -5.59 -7.51
N VAL A 194 -4.11 -4.64 -7.92
CA VAL A 194 -4.46 -3.21 -7.86
C VAL A 194 -5.53 -2.87 -8.89
N SER A 195 -5.49 -3.45 -10.09
CA SER A 195 -6.50 -3.22 -11.12
C SER A 195 -7.89 -3.66 -10.67
N GLU A 196 -8.00 -4.87 -10.10
CA GLU A 196 -9.25 -5.40 -9.56
C GLU A 196 -9.75 -4.55 -8.38
N ALA A 197 -8.86 -4.13 -7.48
CA ALA A 197 -9.22 -3.27 -6.36
C ALA A 197 -9.76 -1.91 -6.83
N VAL A 198 -9.11 -1.28 -7.82
CA VAL A 198 -9.55 0.02 -8.37
C VAL A 198 -10.89 -0.12 -9.08
N ILE A 199 -11.07 -1.15 -9.91
CA ILE A 199 -12.35 -1.42 -10.59
C ILE A 199 -13.47 -1.64 -9.56
N ASP A 200 -13.25 -2.50 -8.55
CA ASP A 200 -14.26 -2.83 -7.53
C ASP A 200 -14.64 -1.59 -6.73
N VAL A 201 -13.68 -0.75 -6.33
CA VAL A 201 -13.97 0.49 -5.57
C VAL A 201 -14.79 1.47 -6.41
N PHE A 202 -14.39 1.72 -7.66
CA PHE A 202 -15.12 2.66 -8.52
C PHE A 202 -16.53 2.16 -8.87
N ASP A 203 -16.68 0.87 -9.19
CA ASP A 203 -17.99 0.28 -9.51
C ASP A 203 -18.91 0.25 -8.28
N THR A 204 -18.41 -0.29 -7.16
CA THR A 204 -19.26 -0.54 -5.98
C THR A 204 -19.51 0.70 -5.13
N MET A 205 -18.55 1.61 -5.01
CA MET A 205 -18.67 2.77 -4.12
C MET A 205 -19.05 4.04 -4.86
N LEU A 206 -18.49 4.24 -6.05
CA LEU A 206 -18.63 5.48 -6.83
C LEU A 206 -19.62 5.36 -8.00
N SER A 207 -20.23 4.18 -8.19
CA SER A 207 -21.14 3.88 -9.31
C SER A 207 -20.53 4.15 -10.69
N ALA A 208 -19.22 3.94 -10.82
CA ALA A 208 -18.44 4.23 -12.01
C ALA A 208 -17.83 2.96 -12.62
N GLU A 209 -18.29 2.59 -13.81
CA GLU A 209 -17.71 1.45 -14.55
C GLU A 209 -16.35 1.84 -15.14
N LEU A 210 -15.32 1.02 -14.86
CA LEU A 210 -13.95 1.21 -15.35
C LEU A 210 -13.57 0.13 -16.36
N GLU A 211 -13.06 0.55 -17.51
CA GLU A 211 -12.52 -0.33 -18.54
C GLU A 211 -11.00 -0.12 -18.71
N PRO A 212 -10.15 -1.15 -18.65
CA PRO A 212 -8.71 -1.01 -18.89
C PRO A 212 -8.39 -0.42 -20.27
N THR A 213 -7.37 0.45 -20.37
CA THR A 213 -6.92 1.03 -21.65
C THR A 213 -5.39 1.04 -21.78
N ASP A 214 -4.89 0.66 -22.96
CA ASP A 214 -3.45 0.50 -23.24
C ASP A 214 -2.76 1.78 -23.75
N THR A 215 -3.51 2.82 -24.11
CA THR A 215 -2.94 4.04 -24.72
C THR A 215 -3.65 5.31 -24.25
N ILE A 216 -2.87 6.27 -23.76
CA ILE A 216 -3.38 7.59 -23.41
C ILE A 216 -2.38 8.68 -23.85
N PRO A 217 -2.81 9.65 -24.67
CA PRO A 217 -2.01 10.84 -25.01
C PRO A 217 -1.76 11.70 -23.76
N SER A 218 -0.54 12.23 -23.60
CA SER A 218 -0.18 13.11 -22.47
C SER A 218 -1.04 14.38 -22.35
N GLU A 219 -1.70 14.81 -23.43
CA GLU A 219 -2.62 15.96 -23.44
C GLU A 219 -3.86 15.75 -22.56
N SER A 220 -4.23 14.51 -22.20
CA SER A 220 -5.34 14.23 -21.28
C SER A 220 -5.01 14.47 -19.79
N LEU A 221 -3.75 14.78 -19.48
CA LEU A 221 -3.27 15.05 -18.11
C LEU A 221 -3.29 16.54 -17.75
N GLU A 222 -3.50 17.44 -18.72
CA GLU A 222 -3.56 18.90 -18.46
C GLU A 222 -4.75 19.30 -17.56
N SER A 223 -5.71 18.40 -17.35
CA SER A 223 -6.85 18.53 -16.42
C SER A 223 -6.84 17.50 -15.29
N VAL A 224 -5.77 16.72 -15.11
CA VAL A 224 -5.63 15.74 -14.02
C VAL A 224 -5.07 16.43 -12.79
N ARG A 225 -5.90 16.52 -11.76
CA ARG A 225 -5.73 17.49 -10.68
C ARG A 225 -5.78 16.90 -9.30
N ASN A 226 -6.30 15.70 -9.11
CA ASN A 226 -6.56 15.17 -7.78
C ASN A 226 -5.97 13.77 -7.67
N VAL A 227 -5.08 13.58 -6.69
CA VAL A 227 -4.35 12.33 -6.49
C VAL A 227 -4.53 11.86 -5.06
N GLY A 228 -5.10 10.67 -4.91
CA GLY A 228 -5.13 9.94 -3.65
C GLY A 228 -3.96 8.97 -3.62
N SER A 229 -3.06 9.13 -2.66
CA SER A 229 -1.88 8.28 -2.51
C SER A 229 -1.86 7.60 -1.15
N VAL A 230 -1.39 6.36 -1.13
CA VAL A 230 -1.13 5.63 0.11
C VAL A 230 0.16 4.84 -0.03
N SER A 231 0.94 4.79 1.05
CA SER A 231 2.17 4.01 1.10
C SER A 231 1.99 2.81 2.02
N PHE A 232 2.75 1.77 1.76
CA PHE A 232 2.91 0.65 2.69
C PHE A 232 4.39 0.43 2.96
N ALA A 233 4.70 -0.05 4.16
CA ALA A 233 6.07 -0.24 4.61
C ALA A 233 6.22 -1.49 5.47
N GLY A 234 7.37 -2.14 5.36
CA GLY A 234 7.70 -3.40 6.02
C GLY A 234 8.52 -4.33 5.12
N ASP A 235 8.26 -5.63 5.18
CA ASP A 235 8.82 -6.64 4.28
C ASP A 235 8.48 -6.38 2.81
N ALA A 236 7.28 -5.82 2.58
CA ALA A 236 6.91 -5.16 1.34
C ALA A 236 6.77 -3.67 1.59
N THR A 237 7.41 -2.86 0.74
CA THR A 237 7.37 -1.40 0.81
C THR A 237 7.01 -0.83 -0.56
N GLY A 238 6.20 0.21 -0.59
CA GLY A 238 5.72 0.76 -1.86
C GLY A 238 4.71 1.87 -1.70
N MET A 239 4.16 2.31 -2.84
CA MET A 239 3.15 3.35 -2.93
C MET A 239 2.17 3.03 -4.03
N VAL A 240 0.90 3.36 -3.82
CA VAL A 240 -0.14 3.38 -4.85
C VAL A 240 -0.69 4.80 -4.92
N SER A 241 -0.79 5.34 -6.13
CA SER A 241 -1.36 6.67 -6.41
C SER A 241 -2.43 6.55 -7.49
N ILE A 242 -3.60 7.13 -7.22
CA ILE A 242 -4.75 7.11 -8.11
C ILE A 242 -5.02 8.56 -8.52
N HIS A 243 -4.91 8.83 -9.82
CA HIS A 243 -5.03 10.17 -10.39
C HIS A 243 -6.34 10.31 -11.15
N VAL A 244 -7.07 11.37 -10.83
CA VAL A 244 -8.38 11.66 -11.42
C VAL A 244 -8.44 13.15 -11.82
N GLY A 245 -9.12 13.42 -12.94
CA GLY A 245 -9.39 14.78 -13.42
C GLY A 245 -10.33 15.55 -12.50
N ASP A 246 -10.14 16.87 -12.34
CA ASP A 246 -10.92 17.66 -11.37
C ASP A 246 -12.44 17.53 -11.57
N ASN A 247 -12.88 17.72 -12.81
CA ASN A 247 -14.30 17.60 -13.17
C ASN A 247 -14.84 16.22 -12.83
N TYR A 248 -14.06 15.17 -13.11
CA TYR A 248 -14.50 13.81 -12.85
C TYR A 248 -14.47 13.48 -11.35
N SER A 249 -13.49 13.98 -10.59
CA SER A 249 -13.47 13.87 -9.14
C SER A 249 -14.72 14.50 -8.51
N ARG A 250 -15.18 15.65 -9.03
CA ARG A 250 -16.43 16.29 -8.59
C ARG A 250 -17.65 15.45 -8.92
N GLU A 251 -17.73 14.89 -10.12
CA GLU A 251 -18.80 13.97 -10.53
C GLU A 251 -18.85 12.73 -9.61
N LEU A 252 -17.71 12.11 -9.36
CA LEU A 252 -17.59 10.93 -8.49
C LEU A 252 -17.99 11.25 -7.03
N ALA A 253 -17.53 12.38 -6.48
CA ALA A 253 -17.87 12.79 -5.13
C ALA A 253 -19.37 13.09 -4.98
N ALA A 254 -19.97 13.76 -5.97
CA ALA A 254 -21.41 14.03 -5.99
C ALA A 254 -22.24 12.74 -6.08
N GLU A 255 -21.85 11.80 -6.96
CA GLU A 255 -22.49 10.50 -7.09
C GLU A 255 -22.37 9.66 -5.82
N MET A 256 -21.19 9.66 -5.18
CA MET A 256 -20.94 9.00 -3.90
C MET A 256 -21.91 9.49 -2.80
N LEU A 257 -22.18 10.79 -2.76
CA LEU A 257 -23.08 11.42 -1.78
C LEU A 257 -24.56 11.42 -2.22
N GLY A 258 -24.83 11.09 -3.49
CA GLY A 258 -26.16 11.08 -4.08
C GLY A 258 -26.78 12.48 -4.19
N MET A 259 -25.95 13.47 -4.52
CA MET A 259 -26.27 14.89 -4.66
C MET A 259 -25.84 15.43 -6.04
N GLU A 260 -26.24 16.65 -6.39
CA GLU A 260 -25.83 17.26 -7.67
C GLU A 260 -24.42 17.88 -7.54
N VAL A 261 -23.68 17.93 -8.66
CA VAL A 261 -22.29 18.43 -8.68
C VAL A 261 -22.18 19.89 -8.24
N ASP A 262 -23.19 20.71 -8.52
CA ASP A 262 -23.26 22.12 -8.12
C ASP A 262 -23.58 22.33 -6.64
N GLU A 263 -23.96 21.28 -5.92
CA GLU A 263 -24.20 21.30 -4.47
C GLU A 263 -22.92 21.04 -3.66
N LEU A 264 -21.82 20.58 -4.27
CA LEU A 264 -20.52 20.41 -3.62
C LEU A 264 -19.91 21.79 -3.28
N ASP A 265 -19.53 22.01 -2.02
CA ASP A 265 -18.93 23.25 -1.55
C ASP A 265 -17.43 23.06 -1.27
N GLY A 266 -16.60 23.46 -2.24
CA GLY A 266 -15.15 23.31 -2.16
C GLY A 266 -14.68 21.92 -2.59
N ASP A 267 -13.63 21.43 -1.92
CA ASP A 267 -12.91 20.21 -2.30
C ASP A 267 -12.89 19.17 -1.15
N GLU A 268 -13.57 19.41 -0.02
CA GLU A 268 -13.53 18.52 1.15
C GLU A 268 -14.08 17.13 0.83
N GLU A 269 -15.20 17.05 0.11
CA GLU A 269 -15.78 15.77 -0.31
C GLU A 269 -14.89 15.01 -1.30
N ILE A 270 -14.16 15.73 -2.15
CA ILE A 270 -13.19 15.15 -3.08
C ILE A 270 -11.99 14.60 -2.31
N GLU A 271 -11.49 15.37 -1.34
CA GLU A 271 -10.38 14.98 -0.46
C GLU A 271 -10.70 13.69 0.29
N ASP A 272 -11.88 13.61 0.90
CA ASP A 272 -12.34 12.44 1.64
C ASP A 272 -12.52 11.24 0.72
N MET A 273 -13.17 11.43 -0.45
CA MET A 273 -13.36 10.37 -1.44
C MET A 273 -12.01 9.83 -1.93
N MET A 274 -11.11 10.70 -2.40
CA MET A 274 -9.80 10.27 -2.92
C MET A 274 -8.94 9.62 -1.84
N GLY A 275 -9.04 10.10 -0.59
CA GLY A 275 -8.38 9.50 0.56
C GLY A 275 -8.88 8.08 0.85
N GLU A 276 -10.19 7.88 0.86
CA GLU A 276 -10.79 6.56 1.12
C GLU A 276 -10.52 5.58 -0.02
N VAL A 277 -10.64 6.03 -1.27
CA VAL A 277 -10.30 5.22 -2.46
C VAL A 277 -8.85 4.75 -2.38
N GLY A 278 -7.91 5.65 -2.09
CA GLY A 278 -6.50 5.30 -1.90
C GLY A 278 -6.31 4.28 -0.77
N ASN A 279 -6.94 4.52 0.39
CA ASN A 279 -6.84 3.65 1.55
C ASN A 279 -7.40 2.23 1.29
N ILE A 280 -8.51 2.10 0.58
CA ILE A 280 -9.09 0.79 0.24
C ILE A 280 -8.20 0.05 -0.76
N VAL A 281 -7.75 0.72 -1.82
CA VAL A 281 -6.92 0.07 -2.86
C VAL A 281 -5.58 -0.37 -2.27
N GLY A 282 -4.90 0.50 -1.51
CA GLY A 282 -3.67 0.12 -0.82
C GLY A 282 -3.89 -0.92 0.28
N GLY A 283 -5.03 -0.89 0.97
CA GLY A 283 -5.44 -1.89 1.94
C GLY A 283 -5.62 -3.28 1.32
N ASN A 284 -6.25 -3.38 0.15
CA ASN A 284 -6.39 -4.64 -0.59
C ASN A 284 -5.01 -5.21 -0.98
N LEU A 285 -4.11 -4.35 -1.48
CA LEU A 285 -2.75 -4.78 -1.81
C LEU A 285 -1.96 -5.20 -0.56
N LYS A 286 -2.07 -4.47 0.55
CA LYS A 286 -1.52 -4.85 1.87
C LYS A 286 -2.04 -6.23 2.27
N SER A 287 -3.35 -6.48 2.18
CA SER A 287 -3.94 -7.78 2.50
C SER A 287 -3.34 -8.90 1.67
N ALA A 288 -3.15 -8.69 0.36
CA ALA A 288 -2.52 -9.67 -0.52
C ALA A 288 -1.08 -10.00 -0.09
N PHE A 289 -0.29 -9.00 0.33
CA PHE A 289 1.05 -9.22 0.89
C PHE A 289 1.00 -9.98 2.22
N THR A 290 0.12 -9.59 3.15
CA THR A 290 0.00 -10.26 4.45
C THR A 290 -0.51 -11.70 4.32
N ASP A 291 -1.38 -11.99 3.36
CA ASP A 291 -1.86 -13.34 3.06
C ASP A 291 -0.76 -14.25 2.49
N ALA A 292 0.28 -13.66 1.90
CA ALA A 292 1.51 -14.32 1.47
C ALA A 292 2.57 -14.42 2.59
N GLY A 293 2.27 -13.90 3.79
CA GLY A 293 3.14 -13.94 4.96
C GLY A 293 4.09 -12.74 5.09
N LEU A 294 3.94 -11.71 4.26
CA LEU A 294 4.77 -10.50 4.31
C LEU A 294 4.22 -9.51 5.33
N ALA A 295 5.03 -9.09 6.29
CA ALA A 295 4.64 -8.08 7.26
C ALA A 295 4.74 -6.69 6.63
N CYS A 296 3.62 -6.01 6.42
CA CYS A 296 3.61 -4.62 5.98
C CYS A 296 2.43 -3.87 6.59
N ALA A 297 2.62 -2.59 6.87
CA ALA A 297 1.57 -1.71 7.38
C ALA A 297 1.30 -0.59 6.39
N LEU A 298 0.06 -0.11 6.41
CA LEU A 298 -0.41 0.97 5.55
C LEU A 298 -0.25 2.32 6.25
N SER A 299 0.16 3.35 5.51
CA SER A 299 0.16 4.73 5.97
C SER A 299 -1.24 5.32 5.95
N THR A 300 -1.42 6.50 6.54
CA THR A 300 -2.57 7.34 6.22
C THR A 300 -2.55 7.74 4.73
N PRO A 301 -3.72 7.96 4.11
CA PRO A 301 -3.77 8.51 2.77
C PRO A 301 -3.30 9.97 2.75
N SER A 302 -2.68 10.37 1.63
CA SER A 302 -2.40 11.75 1.29
C SER A 302 -3.20 12.16 0.05
N TYR A 303 -3.59 13.43 0.03
CA TYR A 303 -4.28 14.04 -1.10
C TYR A 303 -3.39 15.12 -1.71
N THR A 304 -3.07 14.98 -2.99
CA THR A 304 -2.32 15.99 -3.73
C THR A 304 -3.20 16.59 -4.80
N THR A 305 -3.24 17.92 -4.86
CA THR A 305 -3.97 18.64 -5.92
C THR A 305 -3.21 19.82 -6.48
N GLY A 306 -3.41 20.14 -7.76
CA GLY A 306 -2.88 21.37 -8.35
C GLY A 306 -2.66 21.41 -9.86
N THR A 307 -2.26 22.60 -10.28
CA THR A 307 -1.79 23.09 -11.59
C THR A 307 -0.74 22.30 -12.35
N ASP A 308 0.28 21.94 -11.60
CA ASP A 308 1.59 21.61 -12.12
C ASP A 308 2.37 20.89 -11.01
N PHE A 309 2.35 19.57 -11.09
CA PHE A 309 3.18 18.70 -10.27
C PHE A 309 3.37 17.33 -10.88
N LYS A 310 4.42 16.66 -10.42
CA LYS A 310 4.68 15.23 -10.61
C LYS A 310 4.92 14.59 -9.26
N ILE A 311 4.51 13.33 -9.12
CA ILE A 311 4.81 12.49 -7.96
C ILE A 311 5.68 11.34 -8.46
N GLU A 312 6.77 11.07 -7.77
CA GLU A 312 7.67 9.96 -8.08
C GLU A 312 7.96 9.15 -6.81
N SER A 313 7.78 7.84 -6.90
CA SER A 313 8.28 6.91 -5.91
C SER A 313 9.70 6.51 -6.27
N LEU A 314 10.64 6.74 -5.36
CA LEU A 314 12.04 6.45 -5.60
C LEU A 314 12.42 5.06 -5.11
N ASN A 315 13.46 4.48 -5.71
CA ASN A 315 14.03 3.18 -5.34
C ASN A 315 13.01 2.02 -5.36
N MET A 316 12.10 2.06 -6.34
CA MET A 316 11.13 0.99 -6.59
C MET A 316 11.74 -0.08 -7.49
N GLU A 317 11.46 -1.34 -7.17
CA GLU A 317 11.97 -2.46 -7.96
C GLU A 317 11.00 -2.84 -9.07
N LYS A 318 9.71 -2.74 -8.79
CA LYS A 318 8.65 -2.90 -9.77
C LYS A 318 7.84 -1.62 -9.83
N TYR A 319 7.68 -1.06 -11.02
CA TYR A 319 6.92 0.16 -11.25
C TYR A 319 5.92 -0.06 -12.38
N GLU A 320 4.65 0.11 -12.07
CA GLU A 320 3.57 -0.05 -13.03
C GLU A 320 2.78 1.25 -13.12
N ARG A 321 2.58 1.71 -14.36
CA ARG A 321 1.64 2.78 -14.70
C ARG A 321 0.63 2.22 -15.68
N PHE A 322 -0.65 2.31 -15.34
CA PHE A 322 -1.74 1.87 -16.19
C PHE A 322 -2.96 2.76 -15.96
N ALA A 323 -3.99 2.57 -16.77
CA ALA A 323 -5.14 3.44 -16.72
C ALA A 323 -6.44 2.76 -17.11
N PHE A 324 -7.52 3.41 -16.71
CA PHE A 324 -8.89 3.02 -16.98
C PHE A 324 -9.62 4.15 -17.66
N ARG A 325 -10.51 3.78 -18.58
CA ARG A 325 -11.51 4.67 -19.14
C ARG A 325 -12.82 4.48 -18.38
N SER A 326 -13.48 5.60 -18.10
CA SER A 326 -14.85 5.62 -17.59
C SER A 326 -15.60 6.70 -18.33
N ASN A 327 -16.52 6.32 -19.21
CA ASN A 327 -17.12 7.23 -20.18
C ASN A 327 -16.04 7.99 -20.98
N ASP A 328 -16.06 9.33 -20.94
CA ASP A 328 -15.06 10.20 -21.58
C ASP A 328 -13.89 10.57 -20.64
N ASN A 329 -13.89 10.04 -19.41
CA ASN A 329 -12.90 10.34 -18.38
C ASN A 329 -11.83 9.24 -18.29
N ILE A 330 -10.69 9.61 -17.72
CA ILE A 330 -9.53 8.74 -17.54
C ILE A 330 -9.13 8.74 -16.07
N VAL A 331 -8.89 7.54 -15.54
CA VAL A 331 -8.31 7.31 -14.21
C VAL A 331 -6.94 6.67 -14.42
N PHE A 332 -5.89 7.32 -13.94
CA PHE A 332 -4.55 6.74 -13.97
C PHE A 332 -4.20 6.14 -12.61
N VAL A 333 -3.46 5.04 -12.64
CA VAL A 333 -2.92 4.39 -11.46
C VAL A 333 -1.43 4.22 -11.65
N GLU A 334 -0.70 4.68 -10.65
CA GLU A 334 0.73 4.47 -10.53
C GLU A 334 0.99 3.65 -9.28
N MET A 335 1.86 2.66 -9.40
CA MET A 335 2.31 1.91 -8.25
C MET A 335 3.77 1.51 -8.32
N GLY A 336 4.41 1.56 -7.17
CA GLY A 336 5.77 1.09 -6.96
C GLY A 336 5.80 0.06 -5.85
N VAL A 337 6.55 -1.03 -6.04
CA VAL A 337 6.76 -2.07 -5.01
C VAL A 337 8.24 -2.44 -4.92
N LYS A 338 8.70 -2.64 -3.69
CA LYS A 338 10.03 -3.11 -3.31
C LYS A 338 9.91 -4.25 -2.29
N ILE A 339 10.52 -5.40 -2.57
CA ILE A 339 10.62 -6.54 -1.63
C ILE A 339 12.03 -7.17 -1.57
N SER A 340 13.02 -6.67 -2.30
CA SER A 340 14.31 -7.38 -2.45
C SER A 340 15.10 -7.57 -1.15
N ASP A 341 14.93 -6.70 -0.16
CA ASP A 341 15.60 -6.84 1.14
C ASP A 341 15.22 -8.18 1.81
N LEU A 342 13.96 -8.59 1.64
CA LEU A 342 13.47 -9.91 2.09
C LEU A 342 13.95 -11.03 1.16
N VAL A 343 13.87 -10.83 -0.16
CA VAL A 343 14.32 -11.85 -1.14
C VAL A 343 15.76 -12.25 -0.87
N GLN A 344 16.66 -11.28 -0.67
CA GLN A 344 18.06 -11.54 -0.35
C GLN A 344 18.25 -12.28 0.98
N ALA A 345 17.38 -12.05 1.98
CA ALA A 345 17.41 -12.77 3.24
C ALA A 345 16.90 -14.22 3.09
N ALA A 346 15.86 -14.43 2.27
CA ALA A 346 15.28 -15.73 1.96
C ALA A 346 16.25 -16.61 1.13
N GLU A 347 16.92 -16.05 0.13
CA GLU A 347 17.92 -16.74 -0.69
C GLU A 347 19.08 -17.28 0.16
N LYS A 348 19.54 -16.50 1.15
CA LYS A 348 20.59 -16.92 2.10
C LYS A 348 20.17 -18.16 2.91
N GLN A 349 18.87 -18.44 3.03
CA GLN A 349 18.33 -19.65 3.66
C GLN A 349 17.91 -20.75 2.67
N GLY A 350 18.15 -20.56 1.36
CA GLY A 350 17.78 -21.53 0.32
C GLY A 350 16.29 -21.52 -0.06
N LYS A 351 15.56 -20.44 0.24
CA LYS A 351 14.18 -20.19 -0.23
C LYS A 351 14.27 -19.42 -1.56
N ASP A 352 13.58 -19.90 -2.59
CA ASP A 352 13.62 -19.34 -3.96
C ASP A 352 12.38 -18.47 -4.21
N ILE A 353 12.54 -17.15 -4.09
CA ILE A 353 11.48 -16.18 -4.37
C ILE A 353 11.73 -15.59 -5.75
N HIS A 354 10.78 -15.79 -6.66
CA HIS A 354 10.81 -15.24 -8.02
C HIS A 354 10.16 -13.86 -7.98
N TYR A 355 11.03 -12.84 -7.92
CA TYR A 355 10.61 -11.45 -8.00
C TYR A 355 11.35 -10.78 -9.16
N GLU A 356 10.61 -10.50 -10.23
CA GLU A 356 11.13 -9.79 -11.39
C GLU A 356 11.21 -8.29 -11.06
N VAL A 357 12.43 -7.76 -11.17
CA VAL A 357 12.73 -6.33 -11.01
C VAL A 357 12.70 -5.69 -12.40
N ASP A 358 12.04 -4.55 -12.54
CA ASP A 358 12.06 -3.76 -13.77
C ASP A 358 13.45 -3.12 -13.93
N ASP A 359 14.04 -3.21 -15.12
CA ASP A 359 15.33 -2.57 -15.41
C ASP A 359 15.28 -1.05 -15.12
N GLU A 360 16.23 -0.51 -14.34
CA GLU A 360 16.31 0.93 -13.98
C GLU A 360 16.20 1.89 -15.18
N LYS A 361 16.60 1.44 -16.38
CA LYS A 361 16.46 2.22 -17.63
C LYS A 361 15.02 2.38 -18.09
N ASN A 362 14.16 1.39 -17.86
CA ASN A 362 12.73 1.46 -18.16
C ASN A 362 11.98 2.39 -17.19
N GLN A 363 12.53 2.62 -15.99
CA GLN A 363 11.94 3.54 -15.00
C GLN A 363 12.15 5.02 -15.40
N SER A 364 13.26 5.34 -16.08
CA SER A 364 13.58 6.67 -16.62
C SER A 364 13.08 6.89 -18.06
N GLU A 365 12.95 5.83 -18.88
CA GLU A 365 12.47 5.89 -20.28
C GLU A 365 10.93 5.89 -20.44
N THR A 366 10.15 6.07 -19.36
CA THR A 366 8.73 6.39 -19.48
C THR A 366 8.56 7.88 -19.86
N LEU A 367 8.67 8.11 -21.17
CA LEU A 367 8.50 9.36 -21.95
C LEU A 367 9.80 10.12 -22.29
N SER A 368 10.55 9.67 -23.30
CA SER A 368 11.45 10.59 -24.00
C SER A 368 10.62 11.60 -24.81
N GLU A 369 10.88 12.90 -24.64
CA GLU A 369 10.22 13.99 -25.39
C GLU A 369 10.26 13.78 -26.92
N LYS A 370 11.23 13.00 -27.41
CA LYS A 370 11.41 12.66 -28.82
C LYS A 370 10.41 11.64 -29.34
N GLU A 371 9.98 10.69 -28.52
CA GLU A 371 8.94 9.71 -28.91
C GLU A 371 7.56 10.36 -28.92
N ILE A 372 7.32 11.30 -28.01
CA ILE A 372 6.15 12.19 -28.04
C ILE A 372 6.18 13.03 -29.31
N ALA A 373 7.29 13.69 -29.63
CA ALA A 373 7.44 14.50 -30.85
C ALA A 373 7.31 13.71 -32.16
N ALA A 374 7.80 12.46 -32.19
CA ALA A 374 7.70 11.59 -33.37
C ALA A 374 6.27 11.12 -33.61
N ALA A 375 5.53 10.79 -32.55
CA ALA A 375 4.10 10.48 -32.64
C ALA A 375 3.29 11.71 -33.11
N LEU A 376 3.60 12.91 -32.61
CA LEU A 376 2.95 14.18 -32.98
C LEU A 376 3.08 14.50 -34.48
N GLN A 377 4.23 14.20 -35.09
CA GLN A 377 4.44 14.47 -36.52
C GLN A 377 3.62 13.52 -37.41
N GLN A 378 3.40 12.28 -36.95
CA GLN A 378 2.69 11.24 -37.71
C GLN A 378 1.17 11.47 -37.70
N PHE A 379 0.62 11.99 -36.59
CA PHE A 379 -0.79 12.39 -36.49
C PHE A 379 -1.14 13.64 -37.34
N ALA A 380 -0.19 14.53 -37.60
CA ALA A 380 -0.42 15.71 -38.44
C ALA A 380 -0.61 15.35 -39.93
N ASP A 381 0.01 14.26 -40.40
CA ASP A 381 -0.10 13.80 -41.80
C ASP A 381 -1.39 13.01 -42.07
N ASP A 382 -1.99 12.36 -41.05
CA ASP A 382 -3.21 11.55 -41.20
C ASP A 382 -4.52 12.35 -41.15
N GLN A 383 -4.49 13.63 -40.74
CA GLN A 383 -5.69 14.50 -40.73
C GLN A 383 -6.05 15.12 -42.09
N ASP A 384 -5.22 14.96 -43.13
CA ASP A 384 -5.49 15.53 -44.48
C ASP A 384 -5.96 14.51 -45.53
N ALA A 385 -6.24 13.25 -45.15
CA ALA A 385 -6.65 12.19 -46.08
C ALA A 385 -8.07 11.65 -45.81
N GLY A 386 -9.06 12.54 -45.75
CA GLY A 386 -10.48 12.17 -45.75
C GLY A 386 -11.01 11.84 -47.15
N ALA A 387 -11.15 10.56 -47.50
CA ALA A 387 -12.10 10.09 -48.51
C ALA A 387 -12.49 8.61 -48.30
N VAL A 388 -13.79 8.37 -48.14
CA VAL A 388 -14.48 7.09 -47.92
C VAL A 388 -14.76 6.35 -49.24
N ASP A 389 -14.65 5.00 -49.23
CA ASP A 389 -15.58 3.97 -49.80
C ASP A 389 -14.86 2.59 -50.04
N PRO A 390 -15.54 1.43 -50.24
CA PRO A 390 -16.11 0.57 -49.18
C PRO A 390 -15.68 -0.93 -49.26
N VAL A 391 -15.96 -1.67 -48.18
CA VAL A 391 -16.26 -3.12 -48.01
C VAL A 391 -15.48 -4.17 -48.85
N ALA A 392 -14.84 -5.09 -48.13
CA ALA A 392 -14.77 -6.51 -48.53
C ALA A 392 -14.88 -7.42 -47.28
N GLU A 393 -15.89 -8.29 -47.31
CA GLU A 393 -16.13 -9.39 -46.37
C GLU A 393 -15.04 -10.46 -46.50
N ASP A 394 -14.62 -11.08 -45.38
CA ASP A 394 -14.27 -12.51 -45.42
C ASP A 394 -14.60 -13.22 -44.10
N GLN A 395 -15.05 -14.47 -44.26
CA GLN A 395 -15.69 -15.34 -43.28
C GLN A 395 -14.69 -16.15 -42.44
N PRO A 396 -15.11 -16.70 -41.29
CA PRO A 396 -14.26 -17.50 -40.42
C PRO A 396 -14.15 -18.96 -40.89
N GLN A 397 -12.93 -19.52 -40.86
CA GLN A 397 -12.70 -20.96 -41.09
C GLN A 397 -12.51 -21.72 -39.78
N SER A 398 -13.48 -22.59 -39.48
CA SER A 398 -13.44 -23.76 -38.61
C SER A 398 -12.83 -24.97 -39.36
N GLU A 399 -12.03 -25.85 -38.75
CA GLU A 399 -12.38 -27.24 -38.29
C GLU A 399 -11.08 -28.11 -38.24
N PRO A 400 -11.04 -29.35 -37.67
CA PRO A 400 -11.43 -29.78 -36.32
C PRO A 400 -10.45 -30.92 -35.81
N PRO A 401 -10.81 -31.98 -35.04
CA PRO A 401 -9.97 -32.51 -33.96
C PRO A 401 -9.32 -33.89 -34.26
N SER A 402 -8.36 -34.33 -33.43
CA SER A 402 -7.80 -35.70 -33.52
C SER A 402 -7.85 -36.45 -32.18
N GLN A 403 -8.72 -37.46 -32.14
CA GLN A 403 -8.67 -38.70 -31.34
C GLN A 403 -9.43 -39.77 -32.17
N PRO A 404 -9.45 -41.09 -31.87
CA PRO A 404 -8.67 -41.92 -30.93
C PRO A 404 -8.10 -43.21 -31.60
N SER A 405 -7.32 -44.03 -30.88
CA SER A 405 -7.33 -45.49 -31.13
C SER A 405 -7.00 -46.29 -29.88
N ALA A 406 -7.86 -47.27 -29.63
CA ALA A 406 -7.93 -48.17 -28.48
C ALA A 406 -7.19 -49.50 -28.71
N ALA A 407 -6.86 -50.20 -27.61
CA ALA A 407 -7.21 -51.61 -27.33
C ALA A 407 -6.54 -52.06 -26.01
N GLN A 408 -7.31 -52.21 -24.93
CA GLN A 408 -7.74 -53.50 -24.32
C GLN A 408 -6.59 -54.36 -23.76
N SER A 409 -6.53 -54.68 -22.47
CA SER A 409 -7.35 -55.77 -21.86
C SER A 409 -7.28 -55.77 -20.31
N ALA A 410 -8.26 -56.43 -19.70
CA ALA A 410 -8.67 -56.38 -18.30
C ALA A 410 -7.95 -57.33 -17.30
N GLU A 411 -7.97 -56.93 -16.01
CA GLU A 411 -8.08 -57.60 -14.67
C GLU A 411 -7.76 -59.12 -14.45
N PRO A 412 -7.41 -59.62 -13.22
CA PRO A 412 -7.87 -59.15 -11.88
C PRO A 412 -6.90 -59.21 -10.65
N SER A 413 -7.18 -58.33 -9.66
CA SER A 413 -7.32 -58.52 -8.18
C SER A 413 -6.23 -59.07 -7.20
N GLN A 414 -5.99 -58.27 -6.12
CA GLN A 414 -5.67 -58.55 -4.68
C GLN A 414 -4.21 -58.79 -4.19
N PRO A 415 -3.89 -58.61 -2.87
CA PRO A 415 -3.84 -57.39 -2.01
C PRO A 415 -2.42 -57.19 -1.35
N PRO A 416 -2.13 -56.09 -0.61
CA PRO A 416 -0.77 -55.84 -0.07
C PRO A 416 -0.45 -56.61 1.24
N PRO A 417 0.83 -56.93 1.53
CA PRO A 417 1.24 -57.61 2.75
C PRO A 417 1.65 -56.67 3.91
N ASP A 418 1.48 -57.18 5.12
CA ASP A 418 1.75 -56.61 6.45
C ASP A 418 3.25 -56.62 6.87
N PRO A 419 3.64 -55.92 7.97
CA PRO A 419 5.02 -55.54 8.29
C PRO A 419 5.81 -56.59 9.11
N PRO A 420 7.15 -56.47 9.21
CA PRO A 420 7.99 -57.38 10.00
C PRO A 420 8.17 -56.94 11.49
N PRO A 421 8.69 -57.82 12.37
CA PRO A 421 8.31 -57.88 13.78
C PRO A 421 9.32 -57.30 14.79
N ILE A 422 8.81 -57.08 16.00
CA ILE A 422 9.49 -56.61 17.22
C ILE A 422 10.29 -57.75 17.88
N HIS A 423 11.49 -57.46 18.39
CA HIS A 423 12.16 -58.26 19.42
C HIS A 423 12.74 -57.38 20.54
N GLU A 424 12.72 -57.96 21.74
CA GLU A 424 12.85 -57.38 23.09
C GLU A 424 14.25 -56.87 23.50
N ALA A 425 14.19 -55.78 24.27
CA ALA A 425 14.90 -55.41 25.51
C ALA A 425 16.16 -56.18 25.98
N ALA A 426 17.19 -55.40 26.37
CA ALA A 426 17.94 -55.61 27.61
C ALA A 426 18.62 -54.32 28.14
N ALA A 427 18.20 -53.92 29.33
CA ALA A 427 18.94 -53.35 30.48
C ALA A 427 19.81 -52.06 30.37
N GLN A 428 19.46 -51.11 31.27
CA GLN A 428 20.07 -49.82 31.63
C GLN A 428 21.42 -49.95 32.39
N PRO A 429 22.21 -48.88 32.65
CA PRO A 429 21.98 -48.03 33.84
C PRO A 429 22.26 -46.51 33.67
N PRO A 430 21.88 -45.66 34.67
CA PRO A 430 21.73 -44.20 34.56
C PRO A 430 22.89 -43.42 35.21
N VAL A 431 23.01 -42.09 34.96
CA VAL A 431 23.31 -41.00 35.94
C VAL A 431 23.23 -39.61 35.26
N ASN A 432 22.45 -38.71 35.88
CA ASN A 432 22.40 -37.23 35.88
C ASN A 432 23.01 -36.40 34.73
N ASP A 433 22.18 -35.48 34.21
CA ASP A 433 22.56 -34.06 34.28
C ASP A 433 21.36 -33.15 34.58
N LYS A 434 21.60 -32.16 35.45
CA LYS A 434 20.63 -31.14 35.83
C LYS A 434 20.69 -30.02 34.79
N GLN A 435 19.61 -29.82 34.04
CA GLN A 435 19.31 -28.53 33.42
C GLN A 435 17.94 -28.07 33.91
N GLN A 436 17.95 -26.90 34.53
CA GLN A 436 16.79 -26.19 35.05
C GLN A 436 15.81 -25.94 33.90
N ARG A 437 14.59 -26.42 34.07
CA ARG A 437 13.45 -26.08 33.21
C ARG A 437 12.96 -24.69 33.65
N PRO A 438 12.60 -23.77 32.74
CA PRO A 438 11.93 -22.54 33.12
C PRO A 438 10.65 -22.89 33.88
N GLU A 439 10.35 -22.10 34.89
CA GLU A 439 9.22 -22.25 35.78
C GLU A 439 7.91 -22.38 34.98
N ASP A 440 7.01 -23.27 35.43
CA ASP A 440 5.66 -23.41 34.88
C ASP A 440 4.99 -22.02 34.85
N PHE A 441 4.83 -21.45 33.65
CA PHE A 441 3.90 -20.33 33.45
C PHE A 441 2.53 -20.83 33.90
N ASP A 442 2.00 -20.22 34.94
CA ASP A 442 0.73 -20.59 35.55
C ASP A 442 -0.38 -20.37 34.50
N LEU A 443 -0.77 -21.44 33.82
CA LEU A 443 -1.77 -21.44 32.74
C LEU A 443 -3.13 -20.89 33.23
N ASP A 444 -3.32 -20.88 34.55
CA ASP A 444 -4.47 -20.30 35.24
C ASP A 444 -4.54 -18.77 35.08
N LEU A 445 -3.42 -18.07 34.84
CA LEU A 445 -3.40 -16.61 34.62
C LEU A 445 -3.89 -16.21 33.21
N LEU A 446 -3.78 -17.11 32.22
CA LEU A 446 -4.28 -16.91 30.85
C LEU A 446 -5.79 -17.20 30.73
N LEU A 447 -6.34 -18.04 31.62
CA LEU A 447 -7.77 -18.41 31.62
C LEU A 447 -8.70 -17.26 32.03
N ASP A 448 -8.17 -16.25 32.71
CA ASP A 448 -8.90 -15.07 33.18
C ASP A 448 -8.91 -13.90 32.16
N ILE A 449 -8.31 -14.08 30.98
CA ILE A 449 -8.32 -13.06 29.91
C ILE A 449 -9.70 -13.07 29.24
N PRO A 450 -10.47 -11.96 29.31
CA PRO A 450 -11.75 -11.88 28.61
C PRO A 450 -11.51 -11.91 27.10
N LEU A 451 -12.19 -12.84 26.40
CA LEU A 451 -12.16 -12.93 24.95
C LEU A 451 -13.46 -12.37 24.35
N GLU A 452 -13.33 -11.52 23.34
CA GLU A 452 -14.48 -11.07 22.55
C GLU A 452 -14.75 -12.10 21.45
N LEU A 453 -15.93 -12.72 21.50
CA LEU A 453 -16.39 -13.62 20.44
C LEU A 453 -17.30 -12.87 19.47
N LYS A 454 -16.90 -12.83 18.19
CA LYS A 454 -17.69 -12.26 17.10
C LYS A 454 -18.16 -13.38 16.17
N VAL A 455 -19.41 -13.29 15.73
CA VAL A 455 -19.98 -14.20 14.72
C VAL A 455 -20.40 -13.35 13.54
N GLU A 456 -19.84 -13.62 12.38
CA GLU A 456 -20.16 -12.90 11.16
C GLU A 456 -21.26 -13.64 10.38
N LEU A 457 -22.44 -13.03 10.23
CA LEU A 457 -23.60 -13.65 9.57
C LEU A 457 -23.54 -13.56 8.04
N GLY A 458 -22.77 -12.61 7.51
CA GLY A 458 -22.61 -12.31 6.09
C GLY A 458 -22.21 -10.84 5.88
N ARG A 459 -21.64 -10.54 4.72
CA ARG A 459 -21.23 -9.18 4.31
C ARG A 459 -22.20 -8.64 3.27
N ALA A 460 -22.45 -7.34 3.23
CA ALA A 460 -23.10 -6.71 2.09
C ALA A 460 -22.17 -5.65 1.54
N ARG A 461 -22.07 -5.58 0.21
CA ARG A 461 -21.52 -4.42 -0.49
C ARG A 461 -22.70 -3.64 -1.04
N ILE A 462 -22.82 -2.38 -0.66
CA ILE A 462 -23.86 -1.46 -1.12
C ILE A 462 -23.18 -0.13 -1.45
N GLN A 463 -23.76 0.63 -2.38
CA GLN A 463 -23.26 1.95 -2.75
C GLN A 463 -23.38 2.92 -1.57
N ILE A 464 -22.48 3.88 -1.46
CA ILE A 464 -22.48 4.87 -0.37
C ILE A 464 -23.80 5.68 -0.39
N GLN A 465 -24.28 6.08 -1.57
CA GLN A 465 -25.58 6.73 -1.70
C GLN A 465 -26.75 5.87 -1.19
N GLU A 466 -26.71 4.55 -1.37
CA GLU A 466 -27.74 3.63 -0.87
C GLU A 466 -27.65 3.50 0.65
N LEU A 467 -26.42 3.40 1.19
CA LEU A 467 -26.14 3.38 2.61
C LEU A 467 -26.68 4.63 3.31
N LEU A 468 -26.41 5.82 2.76
CA LEU A 468 -26.89 7.10 3.29
C LEU A 468 -28.41 7.24 3.25
N ARG A 469 -29.08 6.55 2.33
CA ARG A 469 -30.55 6.50 2.22
C ARG A 469 -31.20 5.45 3.13
N LEU A 470 -30.43 4.61 3.84
CA LEU A 470 -30.99 3.63 4.76
C LEU A 470 -31.71 4.32 5.94
N SER A 471 -32.89 3.81 6.27
CA SER A 471 -33.67 4.27 7.41
C SER A 471 -34.23 3.08 8.19
N SER A 472 -34.82 3.34 9.35
CA SER A 472 -35.41 2.27 10.16
C SER A 472 -36.50 1.53 9.35
N GLY A 473 -36.26 0.25 9.10
CA GLY A 473 -37.13 -0.59 8.27
C GLY A 473 -36.55 -0.97 6.89
N SER A 474 -35.41 -0.40 6.49
CA SER A 474 -34.69 -0.83 5.29
C SER A 474 -34.17 -2.26 5.45
N ALA A 475 -34.34 -3.08 4.41
CA ALA A 475 -33.85 -4.46 4.37
C ALA A 475 -32.59 -4.55 3.50
N VAL A 476 -31.44 -4.80 4.12
CA VAL A 476 -30.16 -5.00 3.40
C VAL A 476 -29.94 -6.49 3.21
N LYS A 477 -29.75 -6.91 1.95
CA LYS A 477 -29.45 -8.30 1.64
C LYS A 477 -27.95 -8.54 1.82
N LEU A 478 -27.59 -9.43 2.73
CA LEU A 478 -26.20 -9.87 2.90
C LEU A 478 -25.82 -10.83 1.75
N VAL A 479 -24.68 -10.59 1.13
CA VAL A 479 -23.99 -11.49 0.21
C VAL A 479 -23.48 -12.68 1.02
N ARG A 480 -23.83 -13.88 0.55
CA ARG A 480 -23.42 -15.15 1.15
C ARG A 480 -23.31 -16.20 0.05
N LEU A 481 -22.27 -17.02 0.11
CA LEU A 481 -22.21 -18.25 -0.66
C LEU A 481 -23.22 -19.24 -0.04
N GLU A 482 -24.21 -19.68 -0.82
CA GLU A 482 -25.25 -20.59 -0.33
C GLU A 482 -24.62 -21.87 0.25
N GLY A 483 -24.89 -22.15 1.53
CA GLY A 483 -24.40 -23.36 2.20
C GLY A 483 -23.09 -23.22 2.98
N GLU A 484 -22.44 -22.05 3.00
CA GLU A 484 -21.22 -21.87 3.79
C GLU A 484 -21.50 -21.65 5.29
N PRO A 485 -20.71 -22.26 6.19
CA PRO A 485 -20.80 -22.02 7.63
C PRO A 485 -20.32 -20.60 7.98
N VAL A 486 -20.89 -20.00 9.04
CA VAL A 486 -20.46 -18.73 9.62
C VAL A 486 -19.13 -18.88 10.35
N ASP A 487 -18.29 -17.86 10.24
CA ASP A 487 -17.04 -17.76 10.97
C ASP A 487 -17.29 -17.29 12.41
N ILE A 488 -16.63 -17.97 13.34
CA ILE A 488 -16.64 -17.64 14.77
C ILE A 488 -15.23 -17.18 15.12
N LEU A 489 -15.11 -15.90 15.42
CA LEU A 489 -13.86 -15.22 15.68
C LEU A 489 -13.69 -14.99 17.18
N ALA A 490 -12.49 -15.16 17.72
CA ALA A 490 -12.11 -14.70 19.05
C ALA A 490 -11.02 -13.64 18.90
N ASN A 491 -11.28 -12.41 19.34
CA ASN A 491 -10.37 -11.27 19.14
C ASN A 491 -9.90 -11.16 17.67
N ASN A 492 -10.85 -11.28 16.73
CA ASN A 492 -10.65 -11.28 15.28
C ASN A 492 -9.93 -12.51 14.67
N THR A 493 -9.59 -13.53 15.46
CA THR A 493 -8.99 -14.78 14.97
C THR A 493 -10.03 -15.89 14.78
N LEU A 494 -10.02 -16.58 13.63
CA LEU A 494 -10.95 -17.69 13.35
C LEU A 494 -10.68 -18.90 14.26
N ILE A 495 -11.61 -19.17 15.17
CA ILE A 495 -11.50 -20.30 16.12
C ILE A 495 -12.41 -21.48 15.78
N ALA A 496 -13.49 -21.23 15.03
CA ALA A 496 -14.48 -22.24 14.67
C ALA A 496 -15.36 -21.78 13.50
N ARG A 497 -16.00 -22.75 12.85
CA ARG A 497 -17.06 -22.54 11.85
C ARG A 497 -18.36 -23.14 12.36
N GLY A 498 -19.49 -22.53 12.04
CA GLY A 498 -20.80 -23.02 12.49
C GLY A 498 -21.93 -22.72 11.54
N GLU A 499 -23.07 -23.37 11.72
CA GLU A 499 -24.27 -23.10 10.95
C GLU A 499 -25.25 -22.26 11.78
N VAL A 500 -25.88 -21.27 11.16
CA VAL A 500 -26.96 -20.52 11.80
C VAL A 500 -28.19 -21.43 11.90
N VAL A 501 -28.63 -21.68 13.13
CA VAL A 501 -29.86 -22.40 13.43
C VAL A 501 -30.88 -21.41 14.02
N VAL A 502 -32.12 -21.48 13.56
CA VAL A 502 -33.20 -20.67 14.09
C VAL A 502 -34.18 -21.57 14.83
N GLN A 503 -34.41 -21.29 16.11
CA GLN A 503 -35.41 -22.00 16.90
C GLN A 503 -36.19 -21.02 17.77
N ASN A 504 -37.52 -21.07 17.68
CA ASN A 504 -38.43 -20.19 18.44
C ASN A 504 -38.09 -18.69 18.29
N GLU A 505 -37.86 -18.23 17.05
CA GLU A 505 -37.49 -16.84 16.71
C GLU A 505 -36.16 -16.37 17.34
N LYS A 506 -35.35 -17.28 17.87
CA LYS A 506 -33.99 -17.01 18.34
C LYS A 506 -32.98 -17.59 17.37
N TYR A 507 -32.01 -16.77 16.99
CA TYR A 507 -30.84 -17.20 16.23
C TYR A 507 -29.84 -17.85 17.19
N GLY A 508 -29.28 -18.98 16.79
CA GLY A 508 -28.19 -19.66 17.46
C GLY A 508 -27.17 -20.14 16.44
N ILE A 509 -25.94 -20.38 16.87
CA ILE A 509 -24.89 -20.93 16.02
C ILE A 509 -24.59 -22.35 16.48
N ARG A 510 -24.75 -23.31 15.57
CA ARG A 510 -24.32 -24.69 15.77
C ARG A 510 -22.91 -24.82 15.22
N VAL A 511 -21.93 -24.88 16.11
CA VAL A 511 -20.53 -25.12 15.73
C VAL A 511 -20.44 -26.45 14.97
N THR A 512 -19.95 -26.40 13.73
CA THR A 512 -19.76 -27.56 12.85
C THR A 512 -18.32 -28.03 12.87
N GLU A 513 -17.39 -27.10 13.00
CA GLU A 513 -15.96 -27.37 12.99
C GLU A 513 -15.26 -26.46 14.00
N ILE A 514 -14.30 -27.01 14.74
CA ILE A 514 -13.44 -26.24 15.64
C ILE A 514 -12.02 -26.38 15.10
N THR A 515 -11.39 -25.26 14.78
CA THR A 515 -10.02 -25.17 14.25
C THR A 515 -9.04 -25.91 15.17
N SER A 516 -8.00 -26.56 14.67
CA SER A 516 -7.14 -27.43 15.51
C SER A 516 -6.37 -26.64 16.58
N ARG A 517 -5.92 -27.30 17.65
CA ARG A 517 -5.14 -26.65 18.72
C ARG A 517 -3.82 -26.06 18.21
N MET A 518 -3.21 -26.68 17.20
CA MET A 518 -2.00 -26.20 16.54
C MET A 518 -2.28 -24.97 15.69
N ASP A 519 -3.40 -24.96 14.96
CA ASP A 519 -3.79 -23.83 14.10
C ASP A 519 -4.26 -22.63 14.92
N ARG A 520 -4.94 -22.88 16.05
CA ARG A 520 -5.28 -21.83 17.04
C ARG A 520 -4.04 -21.24 17.70
N ILE A 521 -3.04 -22.05 18.06
CA ILE A 521 -1.80 -21.53 18.67
C ILE A 521 -0.98 -20.75 17.64
N ARG A 522 -0.93 -21.20 16.37
CA ARG A 522 -0.31 -20.43 15.27
C ARG A 522 -0.96 -19.07 15.02
N SER A 523 -2.24 -18.92 15.36
CA SER A 523 -2.99 -17.66 15.24
C SER A 523 -3.13 -16.89 16.56
N PHE A 524 -2.51 -17.37 17.64
CA PHE A 524 -2.47 -16.74 18.98
C PHE A 524 -1.02 -16.57 19.49
N SER A 525 -0.02 -16.84 18.65
CA SER A 525 1.39 -16.64 18.99
C SER A 525 1.76 -15.19 18.70
N ILE A 526 1.32 -14.35 19.65
CA ILE A 526 1.84 -13.03 20.01
C ILE A 526 3.34 -13.12 20.28
#